data_AF-A0A1V5E0V8-F1
#
_entry.id   AF-A0A1V5E0V8-F1
#
_cell.length_a   1.000
_cell.length_b   1.000
_cell.length_c   1.000
_cell.angle_alpha   90.00
_cell.angle_beta   90.00
_cell.angle_gamma   90.00
#
_symmetry.space_group_name_H-M   'P 1'
#
loop_
_entity.id
_entity.type
_entity.pdbx_description
1 polymer ?
#
loop_
_entity_poly.entity_id
_entity_poly.type
_entity_poly.pdbx_seq_one_letter_code
_entity_poly.pdbx_strand_id
1 'polypeptide(L)'
;MIANPYIRRWFLEGEFMDALLAKTIIALVNQLEKSYYKQFNELLAESPLDADFDYEEVLNAFHVKVQQAGESMDNLIKIAALVRHHPDISLFVQTNPAFCCAGLVTEAMVPRIEEYTGIPIVSLDYDGTGKNINEKIRPYLKFPRRKG
;
A
#
# COMPACT_ATOMS: atom_id res chain seq x y z
N MET A 1 5.50 -8.43 0.93
CA MET A 1 5.50 -6.97 0.69
C MET A 1 5.73 -6.14 1.97
N ILE A 2 4.75 -5.98 2.86
CA ILE A 2 4.86 -5.02 3.99
C ILE A 2 5.74 -5.54 5.14
N ALA A 3 5.80 -6.86 5.32
CA ALA A 3 6.50 -7.45 6.46
C ALA A 3 8.02 -7.17 6.47
N ASN A 4 8.65 -7.04 5.29
CA ASN A 4 10.10 -6.79 5.19
C ASN A 4 10.53 -5.47 5.86
N PRO A 5 9.88 -4.32 5.61
CA PRO A 5 10.11 -3.09 6.35
C PRO A 5 10.03 -3.24 7.88
N TYR A 6 9.04 -3.97 8.39
CA TYR A 6 8.90 -4.19 9.85
C TYR A 6 10.01 -5.07 10.39
N ILE A 7 10.37 -6.15 9.70
CA ILE A 7 11.50 -7.01 10.06
C ILE A 7 12.80 -6.21 10.05
N ARG A 8 12.99 -5.33 9.06
CA ARG A 8 14.15 -4.44 8.99
C ARG A 8 14.17 -3.49 10.18
N ARG A 9 13.04 -2.89 10.55
CA ARG A 9 12.90 -2.02 11.72
C ARG A 9 13.28 -2.77 13.00
N TRP A 10 12.67 -3.92 13.27
CA TRP A 10 12.95 -4.74 14.45
C TRP A 10 14.43 -5.12 14.55
N PHE A 11 15.04 -5.48 13.43
CA PHE A 11 16.48 -5.75 13.40
C PHE A 11 17.33 -4.52 13.78
N LEU A 12 16.96 -3.32 13.32
CA LEU A 12 17.66 -2.07 13.66
C LEU A 12 17.41 -1.64 15.11
N GLU A 13 16.28 -2.02 15.70
CA GLU A 13 15.90 -1.74 17.10
C GLU A 13 16.50 -2.76 18.09
N GLY A 14 17.16 -3.81 17.59
CA GLY A 14 17.74 -4.87 18.42
C GLY A 14 16.77 -5.99 18.80
N GLU A 15 15.55 -5.98 18.25
CA GLU A 15 14.51 -7.00 18.41
C GLU A 15 14.79 -8.20 17.50
N PHE A 16 15.96 -8.81 17.66
CA PHE A 16 16.44 -9.87 16.77
C PHE A 16 15.57 -11.14 16.80
N MET A 17 15.01 -11.47 17.97
CA MET A 17 14.15 -12.64 18.13
C MET A 17 12.84 -12.47 17.36
N ASP A 18 12.22 -11.30 17.44
CA ASP A 18 11.00 -10.98 16.70
C ASP A 18 11.26 -10.95 15.19
N ALA A 19 12.39 -10.36 14.77
CA ALA A 19 12.80 -10.37 13.36
C ALA A 19 13.02 -11.80 12.83
N LEU A 20 13.63 -12.70 13.63
CA LEU A 20 13.86 -14.09 13.26
C LEU A 20 12.55 -14.88 13.17
N LEU A 21 11.70 -14.75 14.19
CA LEU A 21 10.40 -15.43 14.26
C LEU A 21 9.46 -14.98 13.13
N ALA A 22 9.43 -13.69 12.82
CA ALA A 22 8.66 -13.18 11.70
C ALA A 22 9.15 -13.73 10.36
N LYS A 23 10.48 -13.78 10.14
CA LYS A 23 11.06 -14.37 8.92
C LYS A 23 10.68 -15.84 8.74
N THR A 24 10.73 -16.64 9.80
CA THR A 24 10.37 -18.07 9.73
C THR A 24 8.88 -18.27 9.47
N ILE A 25 8.00 -17.50 10.11
CA ILE A 25 6.55 -17.54 9.85
C ILE A 25 6.25 -17.17 8.39
N ILE A 26 6.84 -16.09 7.88
CA ILE A 26 6.62 -15.67 6.49
C ILE A 26 7.09 -16.72 5.50
N ALA A 27 8.23 -17.36 5.75
CA ALA A 27 8.70 -18.45 4.89
C ALA A 27 7.70 -19.62 4.84
N LEU A 28 7.10 -19.97 5.98
CA LEU A 28 6.04 -20.99 6.06
C LEU A 28 4.76 -20.55 5.34
N VAL A 29 4.32 -19.31 5.53
CA VAL A 29 3.15 -18.74 4.85
C VAL A 29 3.34 -18.74 3.34
N ASN A 30 4.50 -18.28 2.85
CA ASN A 30 4.82 -18.28 1.41
C ASN A 30 4.84 -19.70 0.82
N GLN A 31 5.28 -20.70 1.60
CA GLN A 31 5.25 -22.09 1.15
C GLN A 31 3.81 -22.62 1.05
N LEU A 32 2.94 -22.27 2.00
CA LEU A 32 1.51 -22.60 1.94
C LEU A 32 0.83 -21.88 0.77
N GLU A 33 1.09 -20.58 0.61
CA GLU A 33 0.55 -19.74 -0.47
C GLU A 33 0.83 -20.36 -1.84
N LYS A 34 2.04 -20.86 -2.11
CA LYS A 34 2.36 -21.56 -3.37
C LYS A 34 1.46 -22.76 -3.66
N SER A 35 1.10 -23.53 -2.62
CA SER A 35 0.21 -24.68 -2.76
C SER A 35 -1.21 -24.24 -3.09
N TYR A 36 -1.73 -23.24 -2.38
CA TYR A 36 -3.08 -22.72 -2.59
C TYR A 36 -3.22 -21.93 -3.88
N TYR A 37 -2.22 -21.13 -4.23
CA TYR A 37 -2.19 -20.34 -5.45
C TYR A 37 -2.39 -21.23 -6.68
N LYS A 38 -1.70 -22.36 -6.77
CA LYS A 38 -1.90 -23.32 -7.87
C LYS A 38 -3.36 -23.75 -8.03
N GLN A 39 -4.05 -24.03 -6.92
CA GLN A 39 -5.42 -24.52 -6.91
C GLN A 39 -6.43 -23.42 -7.28
N PHE A 40 -6.26 -22.22 -6.72
CA PHE A 40 -7.18 -21.11 -6.99
C PHE A 40 -6.94 -20.46 -8.35
N ASN A 41 -5.70 -20.50 -8.85
CA ASN A 41 -5.38 -19.82 -10.11
C ASN A 41 -5.95 -20.53 -11.34
N GLU A 42 -6.36 -21.80 -11.22
CA GLU A 42 -7.18 -22.47 -12.24
C GLU A 42 -8.51 -21.74 -12.48
N LEU A 43 -9.04 -21.04 -11.47
CA LEU A 43 -10.28 -20.27 -11.56
C LEU A 43 -10.04 -18.76 -11.74
N LEU A 44 -9.09 -18.20 -11.01
CA LEU A 44 -8.86 -16.74 -10.96
C LEU A 44 -8.08 -16.21 -12.17
N ALA A 45 -7.18 -17.04 -12.74
CA ALA A 45 -6.30 -16.65 -13.85
C ALA A 45 -5.51 -15.34 -13.59
N GLU A 46 -5.13 -15.11 -12.33
CA GLU A 46 -4.37 -13.95 -11.89
C GLU A 46 -2.86 -14.24 -11.92
N SER A 47 -2.05 -13.24 -12.25
CA SER A 47 -0.59 -13.32 -12.09
C SER A 47 -0.24 -13.32 -10.59
N PRO A 48 0.81 -14.01 -10.14
CA PRO A 48 1.26 -13.84 -8.76
C PRO A 48 1.71 -12.39 -8.56
N LEU A 49 1.39 -11.83 -7.39
CA LEU A 49 1.86 -10.51 -6.97
C LEU A 49 3.39 -10.51 -6.93
N ASP A 50 3.99 -9.53 -7.60
CA ASP A 50 5.44 -9.32 -7.49
C ASP A 50 5.75 -8.70 -6.13
N ALA A 51 6.17 -9.55 -5.20
CA ALA A 51 6.47 -9.17 -3.83
C ALA A 51 7.92 -8.67 -3.64
N ASP A 52 8.75 -8.74 -4.68
CA ASP A 52 10.19 -8.47 -4.62
C ASP A 52 10.52 -7.15 -5.32
N PHE A 53 10.03 -6.04 -4.74
CA PHE A 53 10.46 -4.70 -5.13
C PHE A 53 11.18 -4.00 -3.97
N ASP A 54 12.07 -3.08 -4.32
CA ASP A 54 12.81 -2.30 -3.35
C ASP A 54 11.89 -1.31 -2.62
N TYR A 55 11.49 -1.67 -1.40
CA TYR A 55 10.71 -0.78 -0.55
C TYR A 55 11.54 0.39 -0.03
N GLU A 56 12.88 0.26 0.07
CA GLU A 56 13.75 1.35 0.56
C GLU A 56 13.79 2.47 -0.48
N GLU A 57 13.83 2.16 -1.78
CA GLU A 57 13.67 3.15 -2.86
C GLU A 57 12.37 3.95 -2.70
N VAL A 58 11.25 3.25 -2.48
CA VAL A 58 9.94 3.89 -2.28
C VAL A 58 9.98 4.80 -1.06
N LEU A 59 10.40 4.30 0.09
CA LEU A 59 10.42 5.10 1.32
C LEU A 59 11.35 6.33 1.22
N ASN A 60 12.50 6.17 0.56
CA ASN A 60 13.45 7.26 0.33
C ASN A 60 12.86 8.37 -0.56
N ALA A 61 12.03 8.03 -1.55
CA ALA A 61 11.37 9.00 -2.43
C ALA A 61 10.41 9.96 -1.68
N PHE A 62 9.98 9.57 -0.47
CA PHE A 62 9.11 10.35 0.43
C PHE A 62 9.81 10.77 1.73
N HIS A 63 11.12 10.54 1.86
CA HIS A 63 11.89 10.79 3.07
C HIS A 63 11.35 10.10 4.33
N VAL A 64 10.70 8.95 4.15
CA VAL A 64 10.19 8.12 5.24
C VAL A 64 11.25 7.11 5.65
N LYS A 65 11.47 6.94 6.95
CA LYS A 65 12.36 5.90 7.50
C LYS A 65 11.56 4.70 7.96
N VAL A 66 12.19 3.53 7.99
CA VAL A 66 11.58 2.29 8.51
C VAL A 66 11.14 2.38 9.97
N GLN A 67 11.73 3.29 10.77
CA GLN A 67 11.28 3.57 12.15
C GLN A 67 9.94 4.31 12.21
N GLN A 68 9.55 5.02 11.14
CA GLN A 68 8.24 5.66 11.01
C GLN A 68 7.19 4.67 10.48
N ALA A 69 7.30 3.41 10.91
CA ALA A 69 6.38 2.36 10.51
C ALA A 69 4.96 2.61 11.04
N GLY A 70 3.98 2.15 10.27
CA GLY A 70 2.57 2.37 10.49
C GLY A 70 1.84 2.61 9.17
N GLU A 71 0.59 3.03 9.28
CA GLU A 71 -0.33 3.10 8.13
C GLU A 71 0.20 4.00 6.98
N SER A 72 0.82 5.15 7.26
CA SER A 72 1.36 6.00 6.19
C SER A 72 2.49 5.32 5.40
N MET A 73 3.41 4.64 6.08
CA MET A 73 4.47 3.85 5.45
C MET A 73 3.87 2.70 4.63
N ASP A 74 2.91 1.98 5.21
CA ASP A 74 2.23 0.86 4.57
C ASP A 74 1.50 1.31 3.29
N ASN A 75 0.85 2.47 3.32
CA ASN A 75 0.15 3.04 2.17
C ASN A 75 1.12 3.34 1.01
N LEU A 76 2.29 3.94 1.29
CA LEU A 76 3.30 4.19 0.25
C LEU A 76 3.77 2.89 -0.41
N ILE A 77 4.09 1.88 0.39
CA ILE A 77 4.57 0.59 -0.10
C ILE A 77 3.47 -0.14 -0.89
N LYS A 78 2.23 -0.15 -0.37
CA LYS A 78 1.08 -0.76 -1.06
C LYS A 78 0.78 -0.09 -2.40
N ILE A 79 0.72 1.25 -2.43
CA ILE A 79 0.49 2.01 -3.65
C ILE A 79 1.57 1.66 -4.67
N ALA A 80 2.84 1.73 -4.28
CA ALA A 80 3.95 1.46 -5.18
C ALA A 80 3.94 0.03 -5.74
N ALA A 81 3.47 -0.96 -4.97
CA ALA A 81 3.31 -2.33 -5.45
C ALA A 81 2.11 -2.50 -6.37
N LEU A 82 0.97 -1.91 -6.02
CA LEU A 82 -0.25 -1.96 -6.82
C LEU A 82 -0.02 -1.34 -8.20
N VAL A 83 0.68 -0.21 -8.27
CA VAL A 83 1.00 0.44 -9.55
C VAL A 83 1.90 -0.43 -10.44
N ARG A 84 2.82 -1.20 -9.84
CA ARG A 84 3.68 -2.14 -10.57
C ARG A 84 2.92 -3.36 -11.07
N HIS A 85 2.00 -3.88 -10.26
CA HIS A 85 1.28 -5.11 -10.57
C HIS A 85 0.05 -4.87 -11.47
N HIS A 86 -0.62 -3.72 -11.32
CA HIS A 86 -1.83 -3.35 -12.05
C HIS A 86 -1.61 -2.02 -12.80
N PRO A 87 -1.10 -2.08 -14.05
CA PRO A 87 -0.81 -0.88 -14.84
C PRO A 87 -2.08 -0.10 -15.24
N ASP A 88 -3.24 -0.72 -15.13
CA ASP A 88 -4.56 -0.20 -15.47
C ASP A 88 -5.22 0.63 -14.35
N ILE A 89 -4.62 0.69 -13.15
CA ILE A 89 -5.11 1.56 -12.08
C ILE A 89 -5.09 3.02 -12.53
N SER A 90 -6.26 3.67 -12.47
CA SER A 90 -6.46 5.07 -12.87
C SER A 90 -6.82 6.02 -11.72
N LEU A 91 -7.02 5.50 -10.51
CA LEU A 91 -7.41 6.27 -9.33
C LEU A 91 -7.11 5.48 -8.05
N PHE A 92 -6.53 6.14 -7.05
CA PHE A 92 -6.58 5.66 -5.67
C PHE A 92 -7.60 6.46 -4.87
N VAL A 93 -8.38 5.76 -4.04
CA VAL A 93 -9.31 6.38 -3.10
C VAL A 93 -8.81 6.10 -1.69
N GLN A 94 -8.43 7.15 -0.99
CA GLN A 94 -8.03 7.08 0.41
C GLN A 94 -9.27 7.32 1.28
N THR A 95 -9.68 6.31 2.04
CA THR A 95 -10.82 6.41 2.94
C THR A 95 -10.34 6.59 4.38
N ASN A 96 -10.50 7.78 4.93
CA ASN A 96 -10.09 8.10 6.29
C ASN A 96 -11.31 8.15 7.21
N PRO A 97 -11.31 7.43 8.35
CA PRO A 97 -12.29 7.70 9.40
C PRO A 97 -11.98 9.04 10.09
N ALA A 98 -12.99 9.59 10.78
CA ALA A 98 -12.84 10.78 11.61
C ALA A 98 -11.59 10.67 12.51
N PHE A 99 -10.72 11.68 12.47
CA PHE A 99 -9.53 11.78 13.31
C PHE A 99 -8.42 10.74 13.09
N CYS A 100 -8.32 10.14 11.89
CA CYS A 100 -7.16 9.29 11.57
C CYS A 100 -5.89 10.13 11.33
N CYS A 101 -4.98 10.16 12.30
CA CYS A 101 -3.71 10.88 12.18
C CYS A 101 -2.86 10.39 11.00
N ALA A 102 -2.78 9.07 10.78
CA ALA A 102 -2.02 8.52 9.68
C ALA A 102 -2.66 8.81 8.31
N GLY A 103 -4.00 8.90 8.28
CA GLY A 103 -4.77 9.37 7.14
C GLY A 103 -4.37 10.78 6.74
N LEU A 104 -4.35 11.72 7.69
CA LEU A 104 -3.93 13.11 7.44
C LEU A 104 -2.47 13.22 6.98
N VAL A 105 -1.57 12.43 7.55
CA VAL A 105 -0.17 12.39 7.13
C VAL A 105 -0.04 11.88 5.69
N THR A 106 -0.77 10.83 5.34
CA THR A 106 -0.79 10.28 3.97
C THR A 106 -1.43 11.27 2.99
N GLU A 107 -2.50 11.95 3.39
CA GLU A 107 -3.17 12.97 2.59
C GLU A 107 -2.22 14.14 2.27
N ALA A 108 -1.41 14.58 3.25
CA ALA A 108 -0.39 15.60 3.02
C ALA A 108 0.70 15.17 2.02
N MET A 109 0.89 13.86 1.82
CA MET A 109 1.84 13.31 0.85
C MET A 109 1.24 13.14 -0.56
N VAL A 110 -0.07 13.31 -0.74
CA VAL A 110 -0.78 13.07 -2.01
C VAL A 110 -0.11 13.71 -3.22
N PRO A 111 0.26 15.00 -3.24
CA PRO A 111 0.89 15.61 -4.42
C PRO A 111 2.15 14.87 -4.88
N ARG A 112 2.96 14.39 -3.91
CA ARG A 112 4.18 13.65 -4.20
C ARG A 112 3.87 12.22 -4.66
N ILE A 113 2.82 11.59 -4.13
CA ILE A 113 2.40 10.25 -4.56
C ILE A 113 1.84 10.32 -5.99
N GLU A 114 1.05 11.34 -6.32
CA GLU A 114 0.55 11.57 -7.68
C GLU A 114 1.72 11.81 -8.66
N GLU A 115 2.73 12.58 -8.26
CA GLU A 115 3.95 12.77 -9.07
C GLU A 115 4.72 11.48 -9.27
N TYR A 116 4.89 10.68 -8.21
CA TYR A 116 5.61 9.40 -8.25
C TYR A 116 4.90 8.34 -9.09
N THR A 117 3.56 8.30 -9.04
CA THR A 117 2.75 7.24 -9.68
C THR A 117 2.14 7.62 -11.03
N GLY A 118 1.95 8.92 -11.28
CA GLY A 118 1.14 9.45 -12.36
C GLY A 118 -0.38 9.23 -12.19
N ILE A 119 -0.83 8.76 -11.03
CA ILE A 119 -2.22 8.36 -10.77
C ILE A 119 -2.82 9.30 -9.72
N PRO A 120 -4.03 9.84 -9.96
CA PRO A 120 -4.67 10.73 -9.00
C PRO A 120 -5.08 10.02 -7.71
N ILE A 121 -5.11 10.75 -6.60
CA ILE A 121 -5.59 10.27 -5.29
C ILE A 121 -6.71 11.17 -4.79
N VAL A 122 -7.80 10.54 -4.32
CA VAL A 122 -8.93 11.25 -3.71
C VAL A 122 -9.07 10.81 -2.26
N SER A 123 -8.97 11.77 -1.34
CA SER A 123 -9.22 11.56 0.09
C SER A 123 -10.69 11.78 0.46
N LEU A 124 -11.27 10.79 1.13
CA LEU A 124 -12.62 10.76 1.65
C LEU A 124 -12.60 10.64 3.16
N ASP A 125 -12.95 11.73 3.84
CA ASP A 125 -12.97 11.77 5.30
C ASP A 125 -14.39 11.57 5.82
N TYR A 126 -14.62 10.44 6.48
CA TYR A 126 -15.90 10.09 7.08
C TYR A 126 -15.95 10.57 8.52
N ASP A 127 -16.52 11.76 8.72
CA ASP A 127 -16.65 12.45 10.02
C ASP A 127 -17.94 12.09 10.79
N GLY A 128 -18.75 11.17 10.28
CA GLY A 128 -20.03 10.79 10.89
C GLY A 128 -21.16 11.81 10.69
N THR A 129 -20.96 12.87 9.91
CA THR A 129 -21.98 13.93 9.71
C THR A 129 -23.06 13.61 8.67
N GLY A 130 -23.06 12.40 8.10
CA GLY A 130 -24.06 11.95 7.12
C GLY A 130 -23.99 12.66 5.76
N LYS A 131 -22.94 13.45 5.50
CA LYS A 131 -22.70 14.08 4.18
C LYS A 131 -22.43 13.03 3.11
N ASN A 132 -22.79 13.34 1.86
CA ASN A 132 -22.49 12.50 0.70
C ASN A 132 -21.03 12.65 0.25
N ILE A 133 -20.09 12.18 1.06
CA ILE A 133 -18.64 12.31 0.84
C ILE A 133 -18.20 11.64 -0.48
N ASN A 134 -18.90 10.57 -0.88
CA ASN A 134 -18.61 9.79 -2.08
C ASN A 134 -18.78 10.59 -3.39
N GLU A 135 -19.50 11.72 -3.38
CA GLU A 135 -19.66 12.57 -4.57
C GLU A 135 -18.33 13.06 -5.13
N LYS A 136 -17.29 13.19 -4.27
CA LYS A 136 -15.92 13.55 -4.68
C LYS A 136 -15.31 12.58 -5.71
N ILE A 137 -15.73 11.31 -5.72
CA ILE A 137 -15.20 10.31 -6.66
C ILE A 137 -15.85 10.42 -8.05
N ARG A 138 -17.07 11.00 -8.15
CA ARG A 138 -17.86 11.00 -9.40
C ARG A 138 -17.10 11.51 -10.64
N PRO A 139 -16.30 12.60 -10.58
CA PRO A 139 -15.55 13.07 -11.75
C PRO A 139 -14.57 12.03 -12.28
N TYR A 140 -13.93 11.26 -11.40
CA TYR A 140 -12.93 10.26 -11.76
C TYR A 140 -13.55 8.99 -12.34
N LEU A 141 -14.77 8.64 -11.91
CA LEU A 141 -15.54 7.55 -12.54
C LEU A 141 -16.08 7.95 -13.91
N LYS A 142 -16.55 9.20 -14.05
CA LYS A 142 -17.13 9.70 -15.30
C LYS A 142 -16.06 10.00 -16.35
N PHE A 143 -14.90 10.47 -15.91
CA PHE A 143 -13.78 10.88 -16.77
C PHE A 143 -12.45 10.29 -16.25
N PRO A 144 -12.26 8.96 -16.31
CA PRO A 144 -11.04 8.32 -15.82
C PRO A 144 -9.84 8.81 -16.63
N ARG A 145 -8.77 9.24 -15.93
CA ARG A 145 -7.51 9.57 -16.59
C ARG A 145 -6.90 8.26 -17.11
N ARG A 146 -6.73 8.14 -18.42
CA ARG A 146 -5.92 7.06 -18.99
C ARG A 146 -4.46 7.42 -18.76
N LYS A 147 -3.66 6.48 -18.26
CA LYS A 147 -2.20 6.61 -18.28
C LYS A 147 -1.78 6.87 -19.74
N GLY A 148 -1.06 7.97 -19.96
CA GLY A 148 -0.44 8.31 -21.23
C GLY A 148 0.76 7.44 -21.52
#